data_AF-A0A9Q2L9G4-F1
#
_entry.id   AF-A0A9Q2L9G4-F1
#
_cell.length_a   1.000
_cell.length_b   1.000
_cell.length_c   1.000
_cell.angle_alpha   90.00
_cell.angle_beta   90.00
_cell.angle_gamma   90.00
#
_symmetry.space_group_name_H-M   'P 1'
#
loop_
_entity.id
_entity.type
_entity.pdbx_description
1 polymer ?
#
loop_
_entity_poly.entity_id
_entity_poly.type
_entity_poly.pdbx_seq_one_letter_code
_entity_poly.pdbx_strand_id
1 'polypeptide(L)'
;MDIDLLANIFQFILFLVQIYYFGMIVYFFMSWLPGARENKFGQFLSKLYEPFLEPFRKIIPPIGMIDISSIVAIIVLVLFRTGLENIFNLILNYLV
;
A
#
# COMPACT_ATOMS: atom_id res chain seq x y z
N MET A 1 -26.24 -14.82 -1.95
CA MET A 1 -25.42 -13.63 -1.64
C MET A 1 -25.55 -12.74 -2.85
N ASP A 2 -26.20 -11.60 -2.70
CA ASP A 2 -26.52 -10.74 -3.83
C ASP A 2 -25.23 -10.15 -4.42
N ILE A 3 -25.15 -10.04 -5.74
CA ILE A 3 -23.99 -9.48 -6.46
C ILE A 3 -23.62 -8.09 -5.93
N ASP A 4 -24.61 -7.32 -5.51
CA ASP A 4 -24.42 -6.02 -4.88
C ASP A 4 -23.66 -6.11 -3.55
N LEU A 5 -23.94 -7.13 -2.72
CA LEU A 5 -23.20 -7.32 -1.47
C LEU A 5 -21.73 -7.64 -1.74
N LEU A 6 -21.47 -8.50 -2.72
CA LEU A 6 -20.10 -8.83 -3.16
C LEU A 6 -19.36 -7.57 -3.65
N ALA A 7 -20.01 -6.76 -4.49
CA ALA A 7 -19.44 -5.52 -5.00
C ALA A 7 -19.13 -4.52 -3.89
N ASN A 8 -20.03 -4.34 -2.93
CA ASN A 8 -19.80 -3.45 -1.78
C ASN A 8 -18.62 -3.90 -0.91
N ILE A 9 -18.51 -5.19 -0.62
CA ILE A 9 -17.36 -5.74 0.13
C ILE A 9 -16.05 -5.49 -0.64
N PHE A 10 -16.06 -5.75 -1.96
CA PHE A 10 -14.88 -5.53 -2.78
C PHE A 10 -14.45 -4.07 -2.83
N GLN A 11 -15.40 -3.14 -2.99
CA GLN A 11 -15.13 -1.70 -2.94
C GLN A 11 -14.58 -1.26 -1.59
N PHE A 12 -15.08 -1.82 -0.49
CA PHE A 12 -14.52 -1.57 0.84
C PHE A 12 -13.07 -2.05 0.96
N ILE A 13 -12.71 -3.21 0.39
CA ILE A 13 -11.32 -3.67 0.34
C ILE A 13 -10.45 -2.69 -0.46
N LEU A 14 -10.89 -2.26 -1.64
CA LEU A 14 -10.15 -1.28 -2.44
C LEU A 14 -9.96 0.06 -1.72
N PHE A 15 -10.97 0.49 -0.96
CA PHE A 15 -10.88 1.68 -0.11
C PHE A 15 -9.79 1.54 0.96
N LEU A 16 -9.67 0.37 1.61
CA LEU A 16 -8.60 0.11 2.56
C LEU A 16 -7.22 0.11 1.90
N VAL A 17 -7.09 -0.49 0.70
CA VAL A 17 -5.85 -0.43 -0.10
C VAL A 17 -5.50 1.03 -0.44
N GLN A 18 -6.48 1.86 -0.76
CA GLN A 18 -6.27 3.29 -1.05
C GLN A 18 -5.76 4.07 0.18
N ILE A 19 -6.29 3.79 1.37
CA ILE A 19 -5.80 4.36 2.63
C ILE A 19 -4.35 3.93 2.87
N TYR A 20 -4.06 2.64 2.71
CA TYR A 20 -2.71 2.09 2.87
C TYR A 20 -1.73 2.74 1.89
N TYR A 21 -2.14 2.96 0.64
CA TYR A 21 -1.35 3.65 -0.38
C TYR A 21 -0.98 5.07 0.02
N PHE A 22 -1.96 5.90 0.41
CA PHE A 22 -1.68 7.27 0.81
C PHE A 22 -0.85 7.35 2.09
N GLY A 23 -1.09 6.47 3.06
CA GLY A 23 -0.29 6.42 4.26
C GLY A 23 1.16 5.96 3.99
N MET A 24 1.39 5.08 3.00
CA MET A 24 2.73 4.73 2.54
C MET A 24 3.44 5.91 1.88
N ILE A 25 2.74 6.76 1.11
CA ILE A 25 3.30 8.01 0.58
C ILE A 25 3.74 8.94 1.72
N VAL A 26 2.89 9.11 2.74
CA VAL A 26 3.26 9.89 3.93
C VAL A 26 4.50 9.30 4.59
N TYR A 27 4.54 7.99 4.79
CA TYR A 27 5.67 7.30 5.40
C TYR A 27 6.97 7.41 4.60
N PHE A 28 6.87 7.38 3.27
CA PHE A 28 7.97 7.62 2.36
C PHE A 28 8.57 9.02 2.56
N PHE A 29 7.74 10.07 2.57
CA PHE A 29 8.23 11.43 2.81
C PHE A 29 8.79 11.63 4.22
N MET A 30 8.28 10.89 5.21
CA MET A 30 8.86 10.89 6.57
C MET A 30 10.28 10.33 6.61
N SER A 31 10.72 9.54 5.63
CA SER A 31 12.12 9.09 5.55
C SER A 31 13.08 10.24 5.27
N TRP A 32 12.63 11.28 4.57
CA TRP A 32 13.48 12.40 4.15
C TRP A 32 13.67 13.44 5.25
N LEU A 33 12.79 13.45 6.25
CA LEU A 33 12.79 14.41 7.34
C LEU A 33 13.47 13.80 8.57
N PRO A 34 14.61 14.34 9.03
CA PRO A 34 15.27 13.87 10.25
C PRO A 34 14.33 13.88 11.46
N GLY A 35 14.31 12.81 12.24
CA GLY A 35 13.47 12.69 13.45
C GLY A 35 11.97 12.48 13.21
N ALA A 36 11.47 12.53 11.96
CA ALA A 36 10.03 12.39 11.71
C ALA A 36 9.48 11.01 12.11
N ARG A 37 10.29 9.96 11.97
CA ARG A 37 9.92 8.58 12.35
C ARG A 37 9.95 8.33 13.87
N GLU A 38 10.58 9.21 14.64
CA GLU A 38 10.83 8.99 16.07
C GLU A 38 9.63 9.37 16.95
N ASN A 39 8.73 10.22 16.45
CA ASN A 39 7.51 10.58 17.18
C ASN A 39 6.48 9.43 17.19
N LYS A 40 5.43 9.55 18.04
CA LYS A 40 4.40 8.51 18.20
C LYS A 40 3.72 8.11 16.88
N PHE A 41 3.46 9.09 16.00
CA PHE A 41 2.82 8.84 14.71
C PHE A 41 3.77 8.12 13.75
N GLY A 42 5.03 8.52 13.68
CA GLY A 42 6.07 7.87 12.90
C GLY A 42 6.37 6.43 13.34
N GLN A 43 6.36 6.17 14.65
CA GLN A 43 6.48 4.81 15.17
C GLN A 43 5.27 3.94 14.80
N PHE A 44 4.05 4.50 14.85
CA PHE A 44 2.85 3.80 14.40
C PHE A 44 2.94 3.43 12.92
N LEU A 45 3.29 4.39 12.05
CA LEU A 45 3.45 4.11 10.62
C LEU A 45 4.60 3.13 10.35
N SER A 46 5.70 3.20 11.11
CA SER A 46 6.81 2.24 10.97
C SER A 46 6.33 0.82 11.26
N LYS A 47 5.56 0.59 12.33
CA LYS A 47 4.99 -0.74 12.61
C LYS A 47 4.05 -1.24 11.51
N LEU A 48 3.37 -0.33 10.82
CA LEU A 48 2.42 -0.67 9.76
C LEU A 48 3.09 -0.98 8.42
N TYR A 49 4.16 -0.25 8.07
CA TYR A 49 4.77 -0.28 6.75
C TYR A 49 6.11 -1.02 6.68
N GLU A 50 6.88 -1.07 7.77
CA GLU A 50 8.18 -1.74 7.78
C GLU A 50 8.10 -3.23 7.38
N PRO A 51 7.13 -4.04 7.86
CA PRO A 51 7.03 -5.44 7.44
C PRO A 51 6.82 -5.60 5.92
N PHE A 52 6.11 -4.67 5.29
CA PHE A 52 5.92 -4.66 3.85
C PHE A 52 7.17 -4.17 3.12
N LEU A 53 7.87 -3.17 3.67
CA LEU A 53 9.07 -2.57 3.06
C LEU A 53 10.34 -3.42 3.20
N GLU A 54 10.48 -4.19 4.28
CA GLU A 54 11.67 -4.99 4.58
C GLU A 54 12.13 -5.88 3.41
N PRO A 55 11.26 -6.64 2.74
CA PRO A 55 11.63 -7.41 1.56
C PRO A 55 12.19 -6.54 0.42
N PHE A 56 11.61 -5.36 0.18
CA PHE A 56 12.08 -4.44 -0.85
C PHE A 56 13.44 -3.85 -0.51
N ARG A 57 13.68 -3.51 0.76
CA ARG A 57 14.98 -2.98 1.22
C ARG A 57 16.12 -3.97 1.12
N LYS A 58 15.83 -5.27 1.17
CA LYS A 58 16.84 -6.32 0.91
C LYS A 58 17.31 -6.32 -0.54
N ILE A 59 16.48 -5.88 -1.48
CA ILE A 59 16.79 -5.82 -2.91
C ILE A 59 17.35 -4.44 -3.28
N ILE A 60 16.74 -3.37 -2.76
CA ILE A 60 17.09 -1.97 -3.05
C ILE A 60 17.27 -1.25 -1.70
N PRO A 61 18.50 -1.26 -1.14
CA PRO A 61 18.75 -0.61 0.14
C PRO A 61 18.58 0.92 0.04
N PRO A 62 18.28 1.60 1.17
CA PRO A 62 18.19 3.06 1.21
C PRO A 62 19.51 3.73 0.80
N ILE A 63 19.43 4.90 0.17
CA ILE A 63 20.59 5.72 -0.16
C ILE A 63 20.62 6.93 0.78
N GLY A 64 21.54 6.91 1.75
CA GLY A 64 21.56 7.91 2.82
C GLY A 64 20.28 7.85 3.66
N MET A 65 19.57 8.97 3.79
CA MET A 65 18.27 9.03 4.50
C MET A 65 17.07 8.73 3.60
N ILE A 66 17.27 8.60 2.28
CA ILE A 66 16.18 8.46 1.31
C ILE A 66 15.83 6.97 1.14
N ASP A 67 14.58 6.63 1.47
CA ASP A 67 14.06 5.28 1.28
C ASP A 67 13.52 5.08 -0.16
N ILE A 68 14.40 4.65 -1.06
CA ILE A 68 14.03 4.35 -2.46
C ILE A 68 13.14 3.11 -2.56
N SER A 69 13.26 2.16 -1.61
CA SER A 69 12.46 0.93 -1.61
C SER A 69 10.96 1.21 -1.51
N SER A 70 10.58 2.30 -0.84
CA SER A 70 9.19 2.77 -0.74
C SER A 70 8.58 3.09 -2.10
N ILE A 71 9.35 3.61 -3.07
CA ILE A 71 8.84 3.89 -4.43
C ILE A 71 8.44 2.59 -5.11
N VAL A 72 9.28 1.55 -5.02
CA VAL A 72 9.00 0.24 -5.61
C VAL A 72 7.81 -0.41 -4.92
N ALA A 73 7.74 -0.33 -3.60
CA ALA A 73 6.60 -0.82 -2.83
C ALA A 73 5.27 -0.15 -3.23
N ILE A 74 5.30 1.17 -3.46
CA ILE A 74 4.16 1.94 -3.97
C ILE A 74 3.75 1.46 -5.36
N ILE A 75 4.69 1.26 -6.28
CA ILE A 75 4.41 0.73 -7.62
C ILE A 75 3.75 -0.65 -7.53
N VAL A 76 4.29 -1.55 -6.70
CA VAL A 76 3.71 -2.88 -6.47
C VAL A 76 2.30 -2.78 -5.91
N LEU A 77 2.05 -1.85 -4.99
CA LEU A 77 0.72 -1.64 -4.42
C LEU A 77 -0.29 -1.14 -5.46
N VAL A 78 0.12 -0.25 -6.38
CA VAL A 78 -0.72 0.20 -7.50
C VAL A 78 -1.04 -0.96 -8.43
N LEU A 79 -0.03 -1.74 -8.82
CA LEU A 79 -0.22 -2.92 -9.68
C LEU A 79 -1.13 -3.95 -9.02
N PHE A 80 -0.97 -4.16 -7.70
CA PHE A 80 -1.83 -5.04 -6.93
C PHE A 80 -3.29 -4.55 -6.93
N ARG A 81 -3.53 -3.26 -6.66
CA ARG A 81 -4.87 -2.68 -6.68
C ARG A 81 -5.53 -2.82 -8.07
N THR A 82 -4.83 -2.43 -9.13
CA THR A 82 -5.34 -2.54 -10.50
C THR A 82 -5.57 -4.01 -10.91
N GLY A 83 -4.69 -4.92 -10.48
CA GLY A 83 -4.87 -6.35 -10.70
C GLY A 83 -6.13 -6.89 -10.03
N LEU A 84 -6.37 -6.53 -8.77
CA LEU A 84 -7.59 -6.90 -8.05
C LEU A 84 -8.84 -6.40 -8.77
N GLU A 85 -8.87 -5.11 -9.15
CA GLU A 85 -9.99 -4.49 -9.88
C GLU A 85 -10.31 -5.25 -11.17
N ASN A 86 -9.28 -5.55 -11.97
CA ASN A 86 -9.45 -6.29 -13.22
C ASN A 86 -9.97 -7.71 -12.99
N ILE A 87 -9.41 -8.44 -12.04
CA ILE A 87 -9.87 -9.81 -11.71
C ILE A 87 -11.32 -9.79 -11.26
N PHE A 88 -11.70 -8.84 -10.41
CA PHE A 88 -13.07 -8.72 -9.93
C PHE A 88 -14.04 -8.40 -11.08
N ASN A 89 -13.68 -7.48 -11.96
CA ASN A 89 -14.48 -7.15 -13.14
C ASN A 89 -14.63 -8.36 -14.09
N LEU A 90 -13.57 -9.16 -14.27
CA LEU A 90 -13.64 -10.40 -15.05
C LEU A 90 -14.62 -11.39 -14.45
N ILE A 91 -14.60 -11.56 -13.12
CA ILE A 91 -15.53 -12.44 -12.40
C ILE A 91 -16.97 -11.93 -12.58
N LEU A 92 -17.22 -10.64 -12.38
CA LEU A 92 -18.55 -10.07 -12.54
C LEU A 92 -19.10 -10.25 -13.96
N ASN A 93 -18.28 -9.99 -14.99
CA ASN A 93 -18.66 -10.16 -16.38
C ASN A 93 -18.97 -11.62 -16.77
N TYR A 94 -18.43 -12.60 -16.02
CA TYR A 94 -18.74 -14.01 -16.23
C TYR A 94 -20.03 -14.45 -15.52
N LEU A 95 -20.38 -13.77 -14.42
CA LEU A 95 -21.53 -14.12 -13.57
C LEU A 95 -22.83 -13.43 -13.98
N VAL A 96 -22.75 -12.28 -14.67
CA VAL A 96 -23.87 -11.46 -15.18
C VAL A 96 -23.99 -11.65 -16.68
#